data_AF-A0A7S1WW38-F1
#
_entry.id   AF-A0A7S1WW38-F1
#
_cell.length_a   1.000
_cell.length_b   1.000
_cell.length_c   1.000
_cell.angle_alpha   90.00
_cell.angle_beta   90.00
_cell.angle_gamma   90.00
#
_symmetry.space_group_name_H-M   'P 1'
#
loop_
_entity.id
_entity.type
_entity.pdbx_description
1 polymer ?
#
loop_
_entity_poly.entity_id
_entity_poly.type
_entity_poly.pdbx_seq_one_letter_code
_entity_poly.pdbx_strand_id
1 'polypeptide(L)'
;MRRDRGSRLMKVDRLRRSFWKCSTGVARAASDSSGSPKGRPARSIEQPRQERTSSIGSEHPGQRRRALEPTGDPRVDALQAAFKRYNPEGTGALDFAEARAAIWDVGLQPSPKERRGMLELIDEAIGDSESRDGIHFGEFEALVPRLREAALESRREDLQEWYAKGLDGHGEYGVESAKACLEALGAKAVSSGEWLEVKKIFAGFAEAAAGLTGRRRLTPNGQALLNRISDQRVLGESTGDVQFELFEVLYHQAQEALVAARRAGERRLGEELQLSEAHFDEFREDLVELHGLFEEHDGRGQRALRIEEVMNLLVAFGCVEARSWLTMQALLEMMQKAKEFAVRRNSGSGIGPAGAVKASVSTRQISEMPVYTTGPAGESKERLTVISEAGEGACEEVFADFNE
;
A
#
# COMPACT_ATOMS: atom_id res chain seq x y z
N MET A 1 -4.75 -20.08 -16.70
CA MET A 1 -4.98 -19.70 -15.29
C MET A 1 -3.96 -20.29 -14.28
N ARG A 2 -2.69 -20.57 -14.63
CA ARG A 2 -1.68 -21.14 -13.69
C ARG A 2 -0.53 -20.20 -13.29
N ARG A 3 -0.45 -18.97 -13.80
CA ARG A 3 0.71 -18.06 -13.58
C ARG A 3 0.62 -17.14 -12.35
N ASP A 4 -0.50 -17.07 -11.63
CA ASP A 4 -0.68 -16.11 -10.52
C ASP A 4 -0.36 -16.67 -9.11
N ARG A 5 0.13 -17.91 -9.00
CA ARG A 5 0.40 -18.53 -7.67
C ARG A 5 1.68 -18.02 -7.00
N GLY A 6 2.68 -17.58 -7.79
CA GLY A 6 3.99 -17.19 -7.25
C GLY A 6 3.98 -15.92 -6.40
N SER A 7 3.22 -14.91 -6.82
CA SER A 7 3.10 -13.62 -6.11
C SER A 7 2.35 -13.77 -4.78
N ARG A 8 1.37 -14.70 -4.70
CA ARG A 8 0.61 -14.96 -3.48
C ARG A 8 1.45 -15.61 -2.38
N LEU A 9 2.35 -16.54 -2.72
CA LEU A 9 3.21 -17.26 -1.75
C LEU A 9 4.16 -16.34 -0.95
N MET A 10 4.73 -15.30 -1.58
CA MET A 10 5.59 -14.34 -0.90
C MET A 10 4.85 -13.48 0.15
N LYS A 11 3.53 -13.27 -0.02
CA LYS A 11 2.69 -12.52 0.94
C LYS A 11 2.41 -13.33 2.21
N VAL A 12 2.23 -14.65 2.05
CA VAL A 12 2.02 -15.58 3.17
C VAL A 12 3.19 -15.55 4.15
N ASP A 13 4.43 -15.49 3.66
CA ASP A 13 5.62 -15.46 4.51
C ASP A 13 5.83 -14.13 5.25
N ARG A 14 5.27 -13.03 4.76
CA ARG A 14 5.27 -11.74 5.48
C ARG A 14 4.24 -11.78 6.60
N LEU A 15 3.00 -12.19 6.30
CA LEU A 15 1.93 -12.35 7.30
C LEU A 15 2.28 -13.38 8.37
N ARG A 16 2.88 -14.52 8.00
CA ARG A 16 3.40 -15.51 8.95
C ARG A 16 4.41 -14.91 9.93
N ARG A 17 5.32 -14.07 9.45
CA ARG A 17 6.35 -13.43 10.30
C ARG A 17 5.77 -12.37 11.24
N SER A 18 4.76 -11.62 10.83
CA SER A 18 4.08 -10.64 11.69
C SER A 18 3.20 -11.33 12.73
N PHE A 19 2.41 -12.32 12.30
CA PHE A 19 1.50 -13.07 13.18
C PHE A 19 2.25 -13.86 14.27
N TRP A 20 3.39 -14.50 13.95
CA TRP A 20 4.19 -15.24 14.94
C TRP A 20 4.90 -14.34 15.96
N LYS A 21 5.23 -13.09 15.58
CA LYS A 21 5.81 -12.11 16.51
C LYS A 21 4.79 -11.63 17.55
N CYS A 22 3.51 -11.57 17.18
CA CYS A 22 2.44 -11.12 18.06
C CYS A 22 1.97 -12.24 19.01
N SER A 23 1.96 -13.51 18.55
CA SER A 23 1.47 -14.64 19.36
C SER A 23 2.44 -15.17 20.41
N THR A 24 3.74 -14.91 20.27
CA THR A 24 4.74 -15.52 21.17
C THR A 24 5.09 -14.69 22.40
N GLY A 25 4.72 -13.41 22.48
CA GLY A 25 4.76 -12.62 23.72
C GLY A 25 6.00 -12.82 24.60
N VAL A 26 7.18 -13.06 24.01
CA VAL A 26 8.41 -13.25 24.77
C VAL A 26 8.92 -11.86 25.11
N ALA A 27 8.47 -11.36 26.25
CA ALA A 27 9.10 -10.25 26.94
C ALA A 27 10.59 -10.59 27.12
N ARG A 28 11.45 -9.98 26.28
CA ARG A 28 12.89 -9.94 26.55
C ARG A 28 13.07 -9.04 27.77
N ALA A 29 13.21 -9.67 28.92
CA ALA A 29 13.71 -9.04 30.12
C ALA A 29 15.05 -8.37 29.78
N ALA A 30 15.11 -7.06 29.98
CA ALA A 30 16.34 -6.29 29.95
C ALA A 30 17.25 -6.81 31.05
N SER A 31 18.35 -7.46 30.66
CA SER A 31 19.44 -7.80 31.55
C SER A 31 20.21 -6.53 31.89
N ASP A 32 20.15 -6.16 33.17
CA ASP A 32 20.99 -5.19 33.83
C ASP A 32 22.48 -5.35 33.45
N SER A 33 23.07 -4.29 32.90
CA SER A 33 24.52 -4.12 32.88
C SER A 33 24.90 -2.85 33.62
N SER A 34 25.27 -3.06 34.88
CA SER A 34 25.89 -2.09 35.77
C SER A 34 27.29 -1.75 35.25
N GLY A 35 27.42 -0.60 34.57
CA GLY A 35 28.69 -0.01 34.18
C GLY A 35 28.88 1.35 34.85
N SER A 36 29.64 1.39 35.94
CA SER A 36 30.02 2.62 36.65
C SER A 36 30.80 3.61 35.75
N PRO A 37 30.51 4.92 35.82
CA PRO A 37 31.25 5.94 35.09
C PRO A 37 32.52 6.37 35.84
N LYS A 38 33.66 6.32 35.15
CA LYS A 38 34.92 6.95 35.57
C LYS A 38 34.84 8.46 35.26
N GLY A 39 34.99 9.28 36.30
CA GLY A 39 34.92 10.72 36.21
C GLY A 39 36.17 11.41 35.65
N ARG A 40 36.00 12.72 35.42
CA ARG A 40 36.97 13.85 35.48
C ARG A 40 36.39 15.05 34.71
N PRO A 41 36.90 16.28 34.89
CA PRO A 41 36.91 17.05 36.12
C PRO A 41 36.19 18.41 35.93
N ALA A 42 35.84 19.02 37.05
CA ALA A 42 35.30 20.38 37.13
C ALA A 42 36.22 21.43 36.49
N ARG A 43 35.65 22.29 35.65
CA ARG A 43 36.15 23.64 35.41
C ARG A 43 35.03 24.63 35.71
N SER A 44 35.14 25.22 36.89
CA SER A 44 34.43 26.43 37.29
C SER A 44 34.94 27.61 36.47
N ILE A 45 34.05 28.23 35.69
CA ILE A 45 34.18 29.62 35.28
C ILE A 45 32.85 30.28 35.66
N GLU A 46 32.84 30.86 36.85
CA GLU A 46 31.85 31.84 37.26
C GLU A 46 32.03 33.09 36.40
N GLN A 47 30.99 33.48 35.66
CA GLN A 47 30.83 34.84 35.21
C GLN A 47 29.48 35.39 35.66
N PRO A 48 29.44 36.63 36.16
CA PRO A 48 28.30 37.20 36.83
C PRO A 48 27.15 37.52 35.86
N ARG A 49 26.02 36.92 36.22
CA ARG A 49 24.63 37.31 35.96
C ARG A 49 24.45 38.83 35.80
N GLN A 50 24.24 39.29 34.56
CA GLN A 50 23.61 40.58 34.29
C GLN A 50 22.14 40.33 33.94
N GLU A 51 21.28 40.61 34.92
CA GLU A 51 19.84 40.70 34.76
C GLU A 51 19.53 41.94 33.91
N ARG A 52 19.31 41.73 32.61
CA ARG A 52 18.60 42.68 31.75
C ARG A 52 17.22 42.14 31.48
N THR A 53 16.30 42.53 32.35
CA THR A 53 14.85 42.52 32.12
C THR A 53 14.53 43.43 30.94
N SER A 54 14.63 42.88 29.72
CA SER A 54 14.13 43.50 28.50
C SER A 54 12.82 42.81 28.15
N SER A 55 11.77 43.20 28.85
CA SER A 55 10.37 42.98 28.48
C SER A 55 10.07 43.78 27.20
N ILE A 56 10.57 43.28 26.06
CA ILE A 56 10.07 43.66 24.74
C ILE A 56 9.15 42.51 24.33
N GLY A 57 7.87 42.69 24.62
CA GLY A 57 6.82 41.88 24.04
C GLY A 57 6.82 42.10 22.54
N SER A 58 7.53 41.25 21.80
CA SER A 58 7.21 40.99 20.40
C SER A 58 6.02 40.04 20.40
N GLU A 59 4.86 40.57 20.78
CA GLU A 59 3.60 40.00 20.35
C GLU A 59 3.63 40.12 18.82
N HIS A 60 4.09 39.06 18.13
CA HIS A 60 3.97 38.96 16.68
C HIS A 60 2.48 39.03 16.38
N PRO A 61 1.96 40.16 15.87
CA PRO A 61 0.55 40.37 15.79
C PRO A 61 0.04 39.56 14.61
N GLY A 62 -0.65 38.46 14.91
CA GLY A 62 -1.66 37.96 14.01
C GLY A 62 -1.22 37.03 12.89
N GLN A 63 -0.30 36.08 13.16
CA GLN A 63 -0.52 34.72 12.67
C GLN A 63 -1.72 34.11 13.42
N ARG A 64 -2.87 34.80 13.35
CA ARG A 64 -4.16 34.17 13.57
C ARG A 64 -4.17 33.01 12.59
N ARG A 65 -4.25 31.79 13.14
CA ARG A 65 -4.50 30.55 12.43
C ARG A 65 -5.60 30.78 11.39
N ARG A 66 -5.23 31.29 10.21
CA ARG A 66 -6.14 31.36 9.08
C ARG A 66 -6.35 29.89 8.79
N ALA A 67 -7.59 29.44 9.04
CA ALA A 67 -8.01 28.17 8.52
C ALA A 67 -7.56 28.18 7.06
N LEU A 68 -6.68 27.25 6.70
CA LEU A 68 -6.27 27.12 5.32
C LEU A 68 -7.59 26.78 4.58
N GLU A 69 -8.14 27.77 3.88
CA GLU A 69 -9.33 27.62 3.07
C GLU A 69 -8.99 26.73 1.86
N PRO A 70 -9.96 26.00 1.30
CA PRO A 70 -9.75 25.30 0.04
C PRO A 70 -9.30 26.30 -1.02
N THR A 71 -8.21 26.01 -1.73
CA THR A 71 -7.73 26.86 -2.82
C THR A 71 -8.57 26.69 -4.08
N GLY A 72 -9.37 25.62 -4.14
CA GLY A 72 -10.19 25.25 -5.30
C GLY A 72 -9.41 24.46 -6.35
N ASP A 73 -8.08 24.30 -6.18
CA ASP A 73 -7.30 23.34 -6.93
C ASP A 73 -7.37 21.98 -6.21
N PRO A 74 -7.98 20.94 -6.82
CA PRO A 74 -8.12 19.64 -6.17
C PRO A 74 -6.78 18.99 -5.81
N ARG A 75 -5.67 19.37 -6.46
CA ARG A 75 -4.33 18.87 -6.14
C ARG A 75 -3.83 19.48 -4.84
N VAL A 76 -3.91 20.80 -4.71
CA VAL A 76 -3.48 21.53 -3.52
C VAL A 76 -4.38 21.16 -2.33
N ASP A 77 -5.69 21.07 -2.56
CA ASP A 77 -6.65 20.63 -1.54
C ASP A 77 -6.35 19.21 -1.04
N ALA A 78 -5.90 18.30 -1.91
CA ALA A 78 -5.48 16.95 -1.52
C ALA A 78 -4.19 16.97 -0.67
N LEU A 79 -3.18 17.76 -1.05
CA LEU A 79 -1.95 17.94 -0.25
C LEU A 79 -2.27 18.53 1.12
N GLN A 80 -3.17 19.51 1.15
CA GLN A 80 -3.60 20.19 2.36
C GLN A 80 -4.39 19.25 3.29
N ALA A 81 -5.26 18.40 2.73
CA ALA A 81 -5.97 17.39 3.49
C ALA A 81 -5.02 16.36 4.11
N ALA A 82 -3.99 15.94 3.36
CA ALA A 82 -2.94 15.05 3.90
C ALA A 82 -2.14 15.75 5.01
N PHE A 83 -1.68 16.98 4.78
CA PHE A 83 -0.95 17.77 5.76
C PHE A 83 -1.73 17.93 7.08
N LYS A 84 -3.00 18.36 7.00
CA LYS A 84 -3.86 18.52 8.18
C LYS A 84 -4.05 17.21 8.95
N ARG A 85 -4.06 16.07 8.26
CA ARG A 85 -4.26 14.76 8.90
C ARG A 85 -3.05 14.33 9.73
N TYR A 86 -1.84 14.60 9.23
CA TYR A 86 -0.61 14.24 9.92
C TYR A 86 -0.11 15.35 10.86
N ASN A 87 -0.85 16.44 11.01
CA ASN A 87 -0.63 17.46 12.02
C ASN A 87 -1.83 17.56 12.98
N PRO A 88 -2.10 16.52 13.79
CA PRO A 88 -3.27 16.48 14.66
C PRO A 88 -3.23 17.57 15.75
N GLU A 89 -2.03 17.94 16.18
CA GLU A 89 -1.82 18.96 17.23
C GLU A 89 -2.02 20.39 16.70
N GLY A 90 -2.03 20.57 15.37
CA GLY A 90 -2.14 21.88 14.75
C GLY A 90 -0.96 22.78 15.10
N THR A 91 0.25 22.21 15.20
CA THR A 91 1.51 22.95 15.39
C THR A 91 1.76 23.91 14.23
N GLY A 92 1.23 23.57 13.05
CA GLY A 92 1.46 24.29 11.79
C GLY A 92 2.67 23.79 11.00
N ALA A 93 3.44 22.84 11.53
CA ALA A 93 4.57 22.18 10.87
C ALA A 93 4.46 20.64 11.00
N LEU A 94 5.03 19.91 10.06
CA LEU A 94 5.18 18.45 10.13
C LEU A 94 6.62 18.10 10.50
N ASP A 95 6.81 17.24 11.49
CA ASP A 95 8.13 16.64 11.73
C ASP A 95 8.53 15.68 10.58
N PHE A 96 9.74 15.12 10.64
CA PHE A 96 10.22 14.20 9.60
C PHE A 96 9.31 12.96 9.41
N ALA A 97 8.80 12.38 10.50
CA ALA A 97 7.97 11.19 10.45
C ALA A 97 6.57 11.50 9.90
N GLU A 98 5.99 12.61 10.33
CA GLU A 98 4.70 13.14 9.87
C GLU A 98 4.75 13.55 8.41
N ALA A 99 5.77 14.30 7.98
CA ALA A 99 5.99 14.71 6.60
C ALA A 99 6.10 13.50 5.68
N ARG A 100 6.91 12.51 6.08
CA ARG A 100 7.04 11.24 5.35
C ARG A 100 5.70 10.50 5.23
N ALA A 101 4.92 10.45 6.31
CA ALA A 101 3.61 9.80 6.29
C ALA A 101 2.61 10.53 5.38
N ALA A 102 2.62 11.87 5.40
CA ALA A 102 1.81 12.71 4.51
C ALA A 102 2.19 12.52 3.04
N ILE A 103 3.49 12.48 2.72
CA ILE A 103 4.01 12.20 1.37
C ILE A 103 3.54 10.83 0.86
N TRP A 104 3.56 9.81 1.72
CA TRP A 104 3.06 8.47 1.35
C TRP A 104 1.54 8.44 1.15
N ASP A 105 0.80 9.29 1.84
CA ASP A 105 -0.65 9.33 1.72
C ASP A 105 -1.12 10.03 0.43
N VAL A 106 -0.34 10.98 -0.07
CA VAL A 106 -0.59 11.64 -1.37
C VAL A 106 -0.14 10.80 -2.56
N GLY A 107 0.39 9.59 -2.32
CA GLY A 107 0.69 8.61 -3.36
C GLY A 107 2.17 8.45 -3.73
N LEU A 108 3.06 9.24 -3.12
CA LEU A 108 4.49 9.17 -3.39
C LEU A 108 5.16 8.08 -2.55
N GLN A 109 4.94 6.82 -2.92
CA GLN A 109 5.53 5.67 -2.24
C GLN A 109 6.84 5.22 -2.92
N PRO A 110 8.03 5.59 -2.39
CA PRO A 110 9.31 5.18 -2.97
C PRO A 110 9.48 3.66 -2.96
N SER A 111 10.04 3.16 -4.06
CA SER A 111 10.69 1.84 -4.06
C SER A 111 11.85 1.81 -3.05
N PRO A 112 12.33 0.63 -2.64
CA PRO A 112 13.51 0.53 -1.78
C PRO A 112 14.74 1.25 -2.33
N LYS A 113 14.87 1.37 -3.67
CA LYS A 113 15.96 2.10 -4.33
C LYS A 113 15.78 3.62 -4.21
N GLU A 114 14.56 4.12 -4.43
CA GLU A 114 14.20 5.54 -4.33
C GLU A 114 14.22 6.09 -2.92
N ARG A 115 13.95 5.22 -1.94
CA ARG A 115 13.68 5.64 -0.56
C ARG A 115 14.79 6.51 0.01
N ARG A 116 16.06 6.23 -0.31
CA ARG A 116 17.18 7.02 0.22
C ARG A 116 17.14 8.46 -0.28
N GLY A 117 17.10 8.67 -1.60
CA GLY A 117 17.09 10.02 -2.19
C GLY A 117 15.85 10.82 -1.77
N MET A 118 14.69 10.18 -1.65
CA MET A 118 13.49 10.88 -1.14
C MET A 118 13.62 11.28 0.34
N LEU A 119 14.24 10.45 1.19
CA LEU A 119 14.45 10.81 2.60
C LEU A 119 15.47 11.93 2.74
N GLU A 120 16.50 11.97 1.89
CA GLU A 120 17.48 13.05 1.83
C GLU A 120 16.80 14.39 1.45
N LEU A 121 15.89 14.39 0.48
CA LEU A 121 15.13 15.59 0.11
C LEU A 121 14.19 16.09 1.21
N ILE A 122 13.59 15.18 2.00
CA ILE A 122 12.77 15.55 3.15
C ILE A 122 13.65 16.17 4.24
N ASP A 123 14.81 15.57 4.52
CA ASP A 123 15.76 16.06 5.52
C ASP A 123 16.32 17.45 5.14
N GLU A 124 16.67 17.64 3.87
CA GLU A 124 17.08 18.93 3.31
C GLU A 124 15.99 20.00 3.48
N ALA A 125 14.74 19.67 3.13
CA ALA A 125 13.62 20.61 3.29
C ALA A 125 13.37 21.02 4.75
N ILE A 126 13.61 20.12 5.71
CA ILE A 126 13.54 20.44 7.14
C ILE A 126 14.73 21.28 7.58
N GLY A 127 15.93 20.97 7.09
CA GLY A 127 17.15 21.71 7.40
C GLY A 127 17.16 23.15 6.88
N ASP A 128 16.52 23.38 5.73
CA ASP A 128 16.39 24.70 5.10
C ASP A 128 15.21 25.51 5.63
N SER A 129 14.30 24.90 6.40
CA SER A 129 13.15 25.61 6.96
C SER A 129 13.58 26.66 7.98
N GLU A 130 12.95 27.84 7.91
CA GLU A 130 13.24 28.96 8.81
C GLU A 130 12.95 28.63 10.28
N SER A 131 11.97 27.76 10.54
CA SER A 131 11.46 27.50 11.88
C SER A 131 12.21 26.38 12.63
N ARG A 132 12.99 25.53 11.94
CA ARG A 132 13.61 24.28 12.47
C ARG A 132 12.64 23.29 13.16
N ASP A 133 11.37 23.66 13.32
CA ASP A 133 10.35 22.90 14.03
C ASP A 133 9.61 21.92 13.09
N GLY A 134 9.97 21.88 11.81
CA GLY A 134 9.43 20.96 10.81
C GLY A 134 9.15 21.65 9.47
N ILE A 135 8.35 20.99 8.63
CA ILE A 135 7.95 21.50 7.31
C ILE A 135 6.58 22.16 7.41
N HIS A 136 6.47 23.45 7.08
CA HIS A 136 5.18 24.14 6.96
C HIS A 136 4.46 23.78 5.66
N PHE A 137 3.15 24.06 5.57
CA PHE A 137 2.35 23.66 4.41
C PHE A 137 2.89 24.19 3.06
N GLY A 138 3.38 25.43 3.00
CA GLY A 138 3.95 25.98 1.77
C GLY A 138 5.26 25.29 1.35
N GLU A 139 6.09 24.90 2.31
CA GLU A 139 7.31 24.12 2.05
C GLU A 139 6.96 22.68 1.63
N PHE A 140 5.94 22.08 2.26
CA PHE A 140 5.41 20.76 1.89
C PHE A 140 4.87 20.76 0.46
N GLU A 141 4.10 21.79 0.09
CA GLU A 141 3.58 21.98 -1.27
C GLU A 141 4.72 22.11 -2.30
N ALA A 142 5.80 22.83 -1.96
CA ALA A 142 6.97 22.97 -2.82
C ALA A 142 7.87 21.71 -2.88
N LEU A 143 7.89 20.92 -1.80
CA LEU A 143 8.66 19.68 -1.70
C LEU A 143 8.08 18.56 -2.58
N VAL A 144 6.75 18.45 -2.66
CA VAL A 144 6.08 17.36 -3.39
C VAL A 144 6.48 17.31 -4.89
N PRO A 145 6.52 18.41 -5.65
CA PRO A 145 7.06 18.43 -7.01
C PRO A 145 8.51 17.91 -7.11
N ARG A 146 9.41 18.35 -6.21
CA ARG A 146 10.81 17.88 -6.18
C ARG A 146 10.89 16.37 -5.97
N LEU A 147 10.05 15.84 -5.07
CA LEU A 147 9.98 14.40 -4.81
C LEU A 147 9.44 13.62 -6.02
N ARG A 148 8.47 14.18 -6.76
CA ARG A 148 7.99 13.59 -8.02
C ARG A 148 9.10 13.51 -9.06
N GLU A 149 9.84 14.60 -9.24
CA GLU A 149 10.97 14.66 -10.18
C GLU A 149 12.07 13.65 -9.81
N ALA A 150 12.42 13.55 -8.53
CA ALA A 150 13.38 12.56 -8.06
C ALA A 150 12.90 11.11 -8.29
N ALA A 151 11.60 10.85 -8.05
CA ALA A 151 11.01 9.54 -8.31
C ALA A 151 10.98 9.20 -9.81
N LEU A 152 10.66 10.17 -10.67
CA LEU A 152 10.69 10.06 -12.14
C LEU A 152 12.09 9.67 -12.60
N GLU A 153 13.09 10.47 -12.22
CA GLU A 153 14.48 10.27 -12.66
C GLU A 153 15.01 8.88 -12.28
N SER A 154 14.71 8.44 -11.05
CA SER A 154 15.15 7.12 -10.57
C SER A 154 14.56 5.93 -11.31
N ARG A 155 13.43 6.11 -12.01
CA ARG A 155 12.69 5.07 -12.73
C ARG A 155 12.76 5.24 -14.25
N ARG A 156 13.38 6.30 -14.74
CA ARG A 156 13.33 6.68 -16.15
C ARG A 156 13.78 5.56 -17.07
N GLU A 157 14.90 4.89 -16.74
CA GLU A 157 15.43 3.76 -17.53
C GLU A 157 14.45 2.58 -17.58
N ASP A 158 13.94 2.15 -16.41
CA ASP A 158 12.96 1.07 -16.31
C ASP A 158 11.67 1.41 -17.08
N LEU A 159 11.19 2.66 -16.96
CA LEU A 159 10.01 3.14 -17.66
C LEU A 159 10.23 3.18 -19.18
N GLN A 160 11.41 3.59 -19.64
CA GLN A 160 11.74 3.62 -21.06
C GLN A 160 11.76 2.20 -21.64
N GLU A 161 12.32 1.23 -20.93
CA GLU A 161 12.29 -0.18 -21.32
C GLU A 161 10.85 -0.70 -21.42
N TRP A 162 10.02 -0.45 -20.40
CA TRP A 162 8.62 -0.86 -20.40
C TRP A 162 7.77 -0.15 -21.44
N TYR A 163 8.08 1.12 -21.71
CA TYR A 163 7.46 1.90 -22.77
C TYR A 163 7.73 1.23 -24.11
N ALA A 164 9.01 0.97 -24.44
CA ALA A 164 9.40 0.34 -25.69
C ALA A 164 8.75 -1.05 -25.89
N LYS A 165 8.68 -1.86 -24.82
CA LYS A 165 8.03 -3.18 -24.84
C LYS A 165 6.51 -3.12 -25.05
N GLY A 166 5.87 -2.02 -24.64
CA GLY A 166 4.42 -1.86 -24.71
C GLY A 166 3.92 -1.20 -25.99
N LEU A 167 4.83 -0.74 -26.87
CA LEU A 167 4.52 -0.26 -28.21
C LEU A 167 4.05 -1.42 -29.10
N ASP A 168 2.99 -1.19 -29.85
CA ASP A 168 2.55 -2.11 -30.89
C ASP A 168 3.34 -1.94 -32.20
N GLY A 169 2.96 -2.70 -33.24
CA GLY A 169 3.59 -2.59 -34.57
C GLY A 169 3.39 -1.24 -35.27
N HIS A 170 2.56 -0.36 -34.72
CA HIS A 170 2.32 1.00 -35.20
C HIS A 170 3.03 2.07 -34.35
N GLY A 171 3.75 1.67 -33.30
CA GLY A 171 4.37 2.59 -32.36
C GLY A 171 3.37 3.26 -31.42
N GLU A 172 2.19 2.67 -31.20
CA GLU A 172 1.20 3.14 -30.24
C GLU A 172 1.29 2.35 -28.94
N TYR A 173 1.28 3.04 -27.81
CA TYR A 173 1.32 2.38 -26.50
C TYR A 173 -0.08 2.01 -26.02
N GLY A 174 -0.35 0.71 -25.89
CA GLY A 174 -1.65 0.20 -25.47
C GLY A 174 -1.92 0.38 -23.96
N VAL A 175 -3.15 0.70 -23.59
CA VAL A 175 -3.55 0.83 -22.17
C VAL A 175 -3.38 -0.47 -21.39
N GLU A 176 -3.53 -1.63 -22.04
CA GLU A 176 -3.30 -2.93 -21.39
C GLU A 176 -1.79 -3.17 -21.12
N SER A 177 -0.89 -2.59 -21.93
CA SER A 177 0.55 -2.57 -21.65
C SER A 177 0.87 -1.74 -20.40
N ALA A 178 0.13 -0.65 -20.17
CA ALA A 178 0.27 0.17 -18.97
C ALA A 178 0.00 -0.64 -17.69
N LYS A 179 -0.94 -1.59 -17.74
CA LYS A 179 -1.23 -2.47 -16.59
C LYS A 179 -0.01 -3.32 -16.23
N ALA A 180 0.58 -3.99 -17.23
CA ALA A 180 1.75 -4.83 -17.03
C ALA A 180 2.94 -4.03 -16.53
N CYS A 181 3.14 -2.81 -17.05
CA CYS A 181 4.16 -1.88 -16.58
C CYS A 181 3.95 -1.47 -15.12
N LEU A 182 2.73 -1.05 -14.74
CA LEU A 182 2.40 -0.69 -13.36
C LEU A 182 2.64 -1.86 -12.40
N GLU A 183 2.17 -3.05 -12.75
CA GLU A 183 2.37 -4.26 -11.93
C GLU A 183 3.86 -4.62 -11.78
N ALA A 184 4.64 -4.54 -12.87
CA ALA A 184 6.07 -4.84 -12.85
C ALA A 184 6.89 -3.86 -12.02
N LEU A 185 6.50 -2.59 -12.01
CA LEU A 185 7.15 -1.51 -11.27
C LEU A 185 6.60 -1.33 -9.85
N GLY A 186 5.80 -2.29 -9.38
CA GLY A 186 5.45 -2.42 -7.96
C GLY A 186 4.07 -1.89 -7.57
N ALA A 187 3.22 -1.50 -8.52
CA ALA A 187 1.80 -1.33 -8.23
C ALA A 187 1.23 -2.72 -7.89
N LYS A 188 0.76 -2.90 -6.65
CA LYS A 188 0.11 -4.16 -6.24
C LYS A 188 -1.13 -4.40 -7.12
N ALA A 189 -1.51 -5.67 -7.30
CA ALA A 189 -2.64 -6.12 -8.11
C ALA A 189 -3.83 -5.15 -8.03
N VAL A 190 -4.12 -4.51 -9.15
CA VAL A 190 -5.11 -3.46 -9.26
C VAL A 190 -6.49 -4.10 -9.34
N SER A 191 -7.38 -3.76 -8.41
CA SER A 191 -8.78 -4.19 -8.47
C SER A 191 -9.45 -3.64 -9.73
N SER A 192 -10.55 -4.25 -10.16
CA SER A 192 -11.28 -3.78 -11.35
C SER A 192 -11.72 -2.32 -11.24
N GLY A 193 -12.08 -1.87 -10.04
CA GLY A 193 -12.44 -0.48 -9.77
C GLY A 193 -11.25 0.48 -9.84
N GLU A 194 -10.12 0.14 -9.21
CA GLU A 194 -8.89 0.95 -9.28
C GLU A 194 -8.36 1.05 -10.72
N TRP A 195 -8.50 -0.01 -11.51
CA TRP A 195 -8.07 -0.03 -12.91
C TRP A 195 -8.89 0.94 -13.77
N LEU A 196 -10.15 1.19 -13.42
CA LEU A 196 -10.98 2.15 -14.13
C LEU A 196 -10.45 3.59 -13.96
N GLU A 197 -9.92 3.94 -12.78
CA GLU A 197 -9.28 5.24 -12.56
C GLU A 197 -8.00 5.38 -13.39
N VAL A 198 -7.20 4.33 -13.48
CA VAL A 198 -6.03 4.32 -14.37
C VAL A 198 -6.44 4.48 -15.83
N LYS A 199 -7.49 3.79 -16.28
CA LYS A 199 -8.02 3.95 -17.64
C LYS A 199 -8.47 5.38 -17.91
N LYS A 200 -9.07 6.08 -16.94
CA LYS A 200 -9.44 7.49 -17.09
C LYS A 200 -8.21 8.39 -17.26
N ILE A 201 -7.14 8.13 -16.52
CA ILE A 201 -5.87 8.88 -16.62
C ILE A 201 -5.24 8.66 -18.01
N PHE A 202 -5.21 7.41 -18.47
CA PHE A 202 -4.66 7.06 -19.78
C PHE A 202 -5.59 7.32 -20.97
N ALA A 203 -6.87 7.62 -20.76
CA ALA A 203 -7.83 7.87 -21.85
C ALA A 203 -7.38 9.05 -22.74
N GLY A 204 -6.75 10.07 -22.15
CA GLY A 204 -6.18 11.21 -22.89
C GLY A 204 -4.84 10.92 -23.58
N PHE A 205 -4.17 9.80 -23.27
CA PHE A 205 -2.84 9.49 -23.79
C PHE A 205 -2.86 9.28 -25.30
N ALA A 206 -3.73 8.40 -25.79
CA ALA A 206 -3.81 8.09 -27.22
C ALA A 206 -4.18 9.33 -28.04
N GLU A 207 -5.05 10.19 -27.50
CA GLU A 207 -5.43 11.45 -28.14
C GLU A 207 -4.29 12.45 -28.17
N ALA A 208 -3.57 12.62 -27.06
CA ALA A 208 -2.41 13.50 -26.96
C ALA A 208 -1.27 13.03 -27.89
N ALA A 209 -0.96 11.74 -27.90
CA ALA A 209 0.03 11.13 -28.80
C ALA A 209 -0.36 11.28 -30.28
N ALA A 210 -1.65 11.11 -30.61
CA ALA A 210 -2.16 11.35 -31.97
C ALA A 210 -2.10 12.83 -32.39
N GLY A 211 -2.28 13.76 -31.44
CA GLY A 211 -2.12 15.19 -31.68
C GLY A 211 -0.68 15.58 -31.99
N LEU A 212 0.29 14.97 -31.29
CA LEU A 212 1.73 15.19 -31.53
C LEU A 212 2.17 14.74 -32.93
N THR A 213 1.52 13.74 -33.51
CA THR A 213 1.77 13.28 -34.88
C THR A 213 1.00 14.07 -35.94
N GLY A 214 0.24 15.10 -35.54
CA GLY A 214 -0.59 15.92 -36.43
C GLY A 214 -1.80 15.19 -37.02
N ARG A 215 -2.14 14.00 -36.51
CA ARG A 215 -3.16 13.13 -37.12
C ARG A 215 -4.59 13.50 -36.73
N ARG A 216 -4.81 14.18 -35.59
CA ARG A 216 -6.16 14.49 -35.07
C ARG A 216 -6.21 15.80 -34.29
N ARG A 217 -7.40 16.42 -34.23
CA ARG A 217 -7.67 17.52 -33.28
C ARG A 217 -7.68 16.98 -31.86
N LEU A 218 -6.94 17.65 -30.98
CA LEU A 218 -6.88 17.35 -29.56
C LEU A 218 -8.21 17.68 -28.88
N THR A 219 -8.63 16.81 -27.95
CA THR A 219 -9.70 17.15 -27.01
C THR A 219 -9.18 18.17 -25.99
N PRO A 220 -10.07 18.87 -25.26
CA PRO A 220 -9.65 19.77 -24.18
C PRO A 220 -8.75 19.09 -23.13
N ASN A 221 -8.98 17.80 -22.86
CA ASN A 221 -8.17 17.03 -21.91
C ASN A 221 -6.77 16.74 -22.47
N GLY A 222 -6.67 16.32 -23.74
CA GLY A 222 -5.38 16.11 -24.40
C GLY A 222 -4.55 17.40 -24.48
N GLN A 223 -5.21 18.54 -24.77
CA GLN A 223 -4.56 19.84 -24.80
C GLN A 223 -4.09 20.28 -23.41
N ALA A 224 -4.92 20.14 -22.38
CA ALA A 224 -4.54 20.50 -21.01
C ALA A 224 -3.34 19.68 -20.51
N LEU A 225 -3.25 18.41 -20.90
CA LEU A 225 -2.13 17.55 -20.57
C LEU A 225 -0.83 17.99 -21.27
N LEU A 226 -0.89 18.31 -22.56
CA LEU A 226 0.26 18.83 -23.31
C LEU A 226 0.75 20.17 -22.77
N ASN A 227 -0.17 21.08 -22.42
CA ASN A 227 0.20 22.36 -21.80
C ASN A 227 0.94 22.13 -20.47
N ARG A 228 0.44 21.22 -19.62
CA ARG A 228 1.10 20.88 -18.35
C ARG A 228 2.52 20.35 -18.51
N ILE A 229 2.75 19.50 -19.51
CA ILE A 229 4.09 18.95 -19.78
C ILE A 229 5.00 20.05 -20.32
N SER A 230 4.49 20.88 -21.22
CA SER A 230 5.23 22.02 -21.79
C SER A 230 5.64 23.03 -20.71
N ASP A 231 4.79 23.23 -19.70
CA ASP A 231 5.09 24.12 -18.57
C ASP A 231 6.14 23.53 -17.62
N GLN A 232 6.27 22.18 -17.56
CA GLN A 232 7.15 21.48 -16.62
C GLN A 232 8.51 21.11 -17.22
N ARG A 233 8.65 20.97 -18.55
CA ARG A 233 9.90 20.52 -19.18
C ARG A 233 10.16 21.18 -20.52
N VAL A 234 11.45 21.34 -20.84
CA VAL A 234 11.91 21.58 -22.21
C VAL A 234 11.70 20.29 -22.99
N LEU A 235 10.62 20.24 -23.77
CA LEU A 235 10.27 19.08 -24.58
C LEU A 235 11.45 18.66 -25.46
N GLY A 236 11.71 17.34 -25.52
CA GLY A 236 12.71 16.77 -26.41
C GLY A 236 12.49 17.13 -27.89
N GLU A 237 13.57 17.10 -28.67
CA GLU A 237 13.54 17.50 -30.09
C GLU A 237 12.78 16.50 -30.98
N SER A 238 12.62 15.25 -30.54
CA SER A 238 11.94 14.21 -31.30
C SER A 238 10.52 13.94 -30.78
N THR A 239 9.59 13.63 -31.70
CA THR A 239 8.22 13.23 -31.34
C THR A 239 8.19 12.01 -30.41
N GLY A 240 9.17 11.11 -30.54
CA GLY A 240 9.28 9.92 -29.69
C GLY A 240 9.60 10.27 -28.23
N ASP A 241 10.50 11.24 -28.02
CA ASP A 241 10.85 11.71 -26.68
C ASP A 241 9.64 12.38 -26.00
N VAL A 242 8.89 13.20 -26.73
CA VAL A 242 7.68 13.85 -26.20
C VAL A 242 6.60 12.83 -25.84
N GLN A 243 6.43 11.77 -26.65
CA GLN A 243 5.49 10.69 -26.32
C GLN A 243 5.91 9.90 -25.08
N PHE A 244 7.21 9.66 -24.92
CA PHE A 244 7.73 9.00 -23.73
C PHE A 244 7.58 9.87 -22.48
N GLU A 245 7.91 11.15 -22.54
CA GLU A 245 7.73 12.09 -21.42
C GLU A 245 6.26 12.20 -21.00
N LEU A 246 5.36 12.23 -21.98
CA LEU A 246 3.92 12.18 -21.74
C LEU A 246 3.51 10.88 -21.05
N PHE A 247 4.02 9.74 -21.50
CA PHE A 247 3.79 8.44 -20.85
C PHE A 247 4.32 8.44 -19.41
N GLU A 248 5.52 8.97 -19.18
CA GLU A 248 6.18 9.06 -17.87
C GLU A 248 5.30 9.82 -16.86
N VAL A 249 4.82 11.01 -17.26
CA VAL A 249 3.93 11.83 -16.43
C VAL A 249 2.62 11.10 -16.11
N LEU A 250 2.01 10.43 -17.08
CA LEU A 250 0.76 9.69 -16.87
C LEU A 250 0.95 8.44 -16.00
N TYR A 251 2.07 7.74 -16.15
CA TYR A 251 2.42 6.60 -15.32
C TYR A 251 2.46 7.00 -13.84
N HIS A 252 3.15 8.10 -13.52
CA HIS A 252 3.23 8.58 -12.15
C HIS A 252 1.87 9.06 -11.61
N GLN A 253 1.09 9.76 -12.42
CA GLN A 253 -0.28 10.14 -12.04
C GLN A 253 -1.16 8.92 -11.74
N ALA A 254 -1.05 7.87 -12.55
CA ALA A 254 -1.76 6.62 -12.32
C ALA A 254 -1.29 5.93 -11.03
N GLN A 255 0.02 5.89 -10.78
CA GLN A 255 0.56 5.31 -9.55
C GLN A 255 0.11 6.09 -8.31
N GLU A 256 0.19 7.43 -8.34
CA GLU A 256 -0.29 8.28 -7.24
C GLU A 256 -1.79 8.06 -6.99
N ALA A 257 -2.60 8.04 -8.05
CA ALA A 257 -4.04 7.79 -7.95
C ALA A 257 -4.35 6.40 -7.38
N LEU A 258 -3.63 5.36 -7.79
CA LEU A 258 -3.78 4.01 -7.26
C LEU A 258 -3.45 3.95 -5.77
N VAL A 259 -2.33 4.55 -5.35
CA VAL A 259 -1.95 4.58 -3.94
C VAL A 259 -2.96 5.39 -3.14
N ALA A 260 -3.35 6.58 -3.61
CA ALA A 260 -4.33 7.43 -2.94
C ALA A 260 -5.70 6.74 -2.80
N ALA A 261 -6.17 6.08 -3.85
CA ALA A 261 -7.41 5.29 -3.84
C ALA A 261 -7.33 4.14 -2.83
N ARG A 262 -6.21 3.40 -2.82
CA ARG A 262 -5.96 2.35 -1.84
C ARG A 262 -5.97 2.90 -0.42
N ARG A 263 -5.26 4.01 -0.15
CA ARG A 263 -5.23 4.66 1.17
C ARG A 263 -6.62 5.13 1.61
N ALA A 264 -7.42 5.66 0.69
CA ALA A 264 -8.81 6.03 0.97
C ALA A 264 -9.66 4.78 1.30
N GLY A 265 -9.47 3.68 0.57
CA GLY A 265 -10.09 2.39 0.87
C GLY A 265 -9.70 1.84 2.24
N GLU A 266 -8.40 1.86 2.56
CA GLU A 266 -7.87 1.47 3.89
C GLU A 266 -8.58 2.27 4.99
N ARG A 267 -8.61 3.60 4.90
CA ARG A 267 -9.27 4.45 5.91
C ARG A 267 -10.75 4.15 6.05
N ARG A 268 -11.48 4.06 4.92
CA ARG A 268 -12.91 3.72 4.92
C ARG A 268 -13.15 2.41 5.66
N LEU A 269 -12.32 1.39 5.40
CA LEU A 269 -12.40 0.10 6.09
C LEU A 269 -12.02 0.22 7.57
N GLY A 270 -11.00 1.00 7.91
CA GLY A 270 -10.62 1.26 9.30
C GLY A 270 -11.75 1.88 10.11
N GLU A 271 -12.44 2.87 9.53
CA GLU A 271 -13.62 3.52 10.11
C GLU A 271 -14.81 2.56 10.21
N GLU A 272 -15.13 1.84 9.13
CA GLU A 272 -16.23 0.87 9.08
C GLU A 272 -16.07 -0.26 10.10
N LEU A 273 -14.85 -0.78 10.24
CA LEU A 273 -14.52 -1.88 11.15
C LEU A 273 -14.17 -1.39 12.57
N GLN A 274 -14.18 -0.07 12.80
CA GLN A 274 -13.83 0.57 14.08
C GLN A 274 -12.48 0.08 14.62
N LEU A 275 -11.47 0.00 13.75
CA LEU A 275 -10.13 -0.42 14.13
C LEU A 275 -9.49 0.65 15.02
N SER A 276 -8.86 0.23 16.12
CA SER A 276 -7.97 1.12 16.85
C SER A 276 -6.77 1.48 15.98
N GLU A 277 -6.23 2.69 16.14
CA GLU A 277 -5.07 3.20 15.38
C GLU A 277 -3.91 2.21 15.33
N ALA A 278 -3.55 1.59 16.47
CA ALA A 278 -2.50 0.59 16.53
C ALA A 278 -2.78 -0.65 15.63
N HIS A 279 -4.02 -1.13 15.57
CA HIS A 279 -4.39 -2.24 14.69
C HIS A 279 -4.48 -1.78 13.23
N PHE A 280 -5.00 -0.57 13.01
CA PHE A 280 -5.06 0.01 11.68
C PHE A 280 -3.66 0.09 11.08
N ASP A 281 -2.67 0.61 11.82
CA ASP A 281 -1.29 0.71 11.37
C ASP A 281 -0.62 -0.65 11.17
N GLU A 282 -0.84 -1.61 12.08
CA GLU A 282 -0.28 -2.97 11.97
C GLU A 282 -0.76 -3.69 10.70
N PHE A 283 -2.05 -3.58 10.38
CA PHE A 283 -2.66 -4.29 9.25
C PHE A 283 -2.86 -3.42 8.01
N ARG A 284 -2.43 -2.16 8.03
CA ARG A 284 -2.77 -1.16 7.01
C ARG A 284 -2.51 -1.63 5.59
N GLU A 285 -1.30 -2.17 5.36
CA GLU A 285 -0.86 -2.60 4.03
C GLU A 285 -1.70 -3.73 3.44
N ASP A 286 -2.28 -4.56 4.30
CA ASP A 286 -2.98 -5.78 3.92
C ASP A 286 -4.51 -5.62 4.07
N LEU A 287 -5.00 -4.60 4.77
CA LEU A 287 -6.40 -4.41 5.15
C LEU A 287 -7.37 -4.55 3.97
N VAL A 288 -7.10 -3.88 2.86
CA VAL A 288 -7.94 -3.93 1.65
C VAL A 288 -7.95 -5.32 1.02
N GLU A 289 -6.80 -6.00 1.00
CA GLU A 289 -6.67 -7.35 0.44
C GLU A 289 -7.35 -8.39 1.34
N LEU A 290 -7.15 -8.29 2.66
CA LEU A 290 -7.83 -9.12 3.66
C LEU A 290 -9.35 -8.97 3.56
N HIS A 291 -9.83 -7.73 3.44
CA HIS A 291 -11.26 -7.46 3.29
C HIS A 291 -11.82 -8.00 1.96
N GLY A 292 -11.11 -7.82 0.86
CA GLY A 292 -11.52 -8.39 -0.44
C GLY A 292 -11.63 -9.91 -0.40
N LEU A 293 -10.68 -10.59 0.24
CA LEU A 293 -10.70 -12.04 0.42
C LEU A 293 -11.82 -12.48 1.37
N PHE A 294 -12.11 -11.71 2.40
CA PHE A 294 -13.24 -11.95 3.30
C PHE A 294 -14.56 -11.91 2.53
N GLU A 295 -14.80 -10.85 1.74
CA GLU A 295 -16.02 -10.70 0.94
C GLU A 295 -16.17 -11.79 -0.13
N GLU A 296 -15.05 -12.24 -0.74
CA GLU A 296 -15.06 -13.36 -1.68
C GLU A 296 -15.53 -14.68 -1.04
N HIS A 297 -15.20 -14.89 0.24
CA HIS A 297 -15.56 -16.10 0.98
C HIS A 297 -16.86 -15.97 1.77
N ASP A 298 -17.36 -14.76 2.02
CA ASP A 298 -18.68 -14.50 2.60
C ASP A 298 -19.75 -14.59 1.50
N GLY A 299 -19.96 -15.81 0.98
CA GLY A 299 -20.90 -16.06 -0.10
C GLY A 299 -22.36 -15.70 0.20
N ARG A 300 -22.67 -15.29 1.44
CA ARG A 300 -24.00 -14.87 1.89
C ARG A 300 -24.08 -13.39 2.27
N GLY A 301 -22.98 -12.65 2.25
CA GLY A 301 -22.90 -11.25 2.68
C GLY A 301 -23.37 -11.04 4.13
N GLN A 302 -23.17 -12.04 5.00
CA GLN A 302 -23.61 -11.99 6.39
C GLN A 302 -22.66 -11.18 7.28
N ARG A 303 -21.54 -10.71 6.72
CA ARG A 303 -20.38 -10.15 7.42
C ARG A 303 -19.85 -11.11 8.50
N ALA A 304 -20.00 -12.40 8.25
CA ALA A 304 -19.55 -13.46 9.14
C ALA A 304 -19.25 -14.72 8.32
N LEU A 305 -18.05 -15.26 8.53
CA LEU A 305 -17.64 -16.50 7.88
C LEU A 305 -17.98 -17.70 8.75
N ARG A 306 -18.53 -18.74 8.12
CA ARG A 306 -18.67 -20.09 8.68
C ARG A 306 -17.32 -20.75 8.80
N ILE A 307 -17.26 -21.85 9.55
CA ILE A 307 -16.01 -22.60 9.75
C ILE A 307 -15.44 -23.03 8.40
N GLU A 308 -16.28 -23.52 7.48
CA GLU A 308 -15.84 -23.95 6.14
C GLU A 308 -15.31 -22.78 5.30
N GLU A 309 -15.94 -21.61 5.40
CA GLU A 309 -15.52 -20.39 4.69
C GLU A 309 -14.20 -19.85 5.25
N VAL A 310 -14.02 -19.85 6.58
CA VAL A 310 -12.74 -19.51 7.21
C VAL A 310 -11.64 -20.48 6.79
N MET A 311 -11.95 -21.76 6.67
CA MET A 311 -10.98 -22.75 6.19
C MET A 311 -10.57 -22.49 4.75
N ASN A 312 -11.53 -22.25 3.86
CA ASN A 312 -11.24 -21.90 2.47
C ASN A 312 -10.39 -20.62 2.38
N LEU A 313 -10.72 -19.61 3.18
CA LEU A 313 -9.95 -18.37 3.28
C LEU A 313 -8.51 -18.66 3.74
N LEU A 314 -8.30 -19.44 4.79
CA LEU A 314 -6.96 -19.76 5.29
C LEU A 314 -6.15 -20.64 4.34
N VAL A 315 -6.80 -21.51 3.57
CA VAL A 315 -6.18 -22.22 2.46
C VAL A 315 -5.78 -21.25 1.35
N ALA A 316 -6.63 -20.26 1.03
CA ALA A 316 -6.30 -19.20 0.06
C ALA A 316 -5.11 -18.34 0.52
N PHE A 317 -4.97 -18.12 1.83
CA PHE A 317 -3.79 -17.51 2.45
C PHE A 317 -2.58 -18.43 2.58
N GLY A 318 -2.65 -19.70 2.16
CA GLY A 318 -1.54 -20.66 2.33
C GLY A 318 -1.17 -20.92 3.80
N CYS A 319 -2.05 -20.59 4.75
CA CYS A 319 -1.83 -20.82 6.18
C CYS A 319 -1.95 -22.30 6.53
N VAL A 320 -2.82 -23.03 5.83
CA VAL A 320 -3.14 -24.43 6.10
C VAL A 320 -2.92 -25.25 4.84
N GLU A 321 -2.09 -26.30 4.94
CA GLU A 321 -2.12 -27.37 3.94
C GLU A 321 -3.44 -28.11 4.12
N ALA A 322 -4.23 -28.23 3.03
CA ALA A 322 -5.65 -28.62 3.03
C ALA A 322 -5.99 -29.98 3.68
N ARG A 323 -5.05 -30.69 4.32
CA ARG A 323 -5.21 -32.07 4.78
C ARG A 323 -4.69 -32.38 6.18
N SER A 324 -4.11 -31.44 6.93
CA SER A 324 -3.67 -31.72 8.29
C SER A 324 -4.76 -31.42 9.32
N TRP A 325 -5.40 -32.49 9.81
CA TRP A 325 -6.42 -32.44 10.87
C TRP A 325 -5.90 -31.79 12.16
N LEU A 326 -4.62 -31.99 12.48
CA LEU A 326 -4.01 -31.45 13.70
C LEU A 326 -3.93 -29.92 13.65
N THR A 327 -3.63 -29.33 12.49
CA THR A 327 -3.69 -27.88 12.29
C THR A 327 -5.11 -27.33 12.31
N MET A 328 -6.10 -28.11 11.83
CA MET A 328 -7.51 -27.74 11.90
C MET A 328 -7.98 -27.56 13.35
N GLN A 329 -7.64 -28.52 14.22
CA GLN A 329 -8.05 -28.46 15.62
C GLN A 329 -7.42 -27.28 16.37
N ALA A 330 -6.12 -27.04 16.18
CA ALA A 330 -5.44 -25.89 16.77
C ALA A 330 -6.04 -24.56 16.29
N LEU A 331 -6.40 -24.48 15.01
CA LEU A 331 -7.05 -23.31 14.45
C LEU A 331 -8.45 -23.08 15.02
N LEU A 332 -9.28 -24.14 15.12
CA LEU A 332 -10.60 -24.05 15.75
C LEU A 332 -10.48 -23.57 17.20
N GLU A 333 -9.47 -24.04 17.93
CA GLU A 333 -9.19 -23.59 19.28
C GLU A 333 -8.80 -22.09 19.31
N MET A 334 -7.96 -21.63 18.39
CA MET A 334 -7.62 -20.21 18.25
C MET A 334 -8.83 -19.35 17.90
N MET A 335 -9.69 -19.80 16.98
CA MET A 335 -10.92 -19.11 16.60
C MET A 335 -11.90 -19.01 17.77
N GLN A 336 -12.03 -20.08 18.55
CA GLN A 336 -12.84 -20.09 19.76
C GLN A 336 -12.31 -19.10 20.80
N LYS A 337 -10.98 -19.08 21.03
CA LYS A 337 -10.33 -18.10 21.92
C LYS A 337 -10.53 -16.66 21.43
N ALA A 338 -10.39 -16.41 20.12
CA ALA A 338 -10.61 -15.09 19.53
C ALA A 338 -12.08 -14.64 19.70
N LYS A 339 -13.03 -15.56 19.52
CA LYS A 339 -14.47 -15.33 19.76
C LYS A 339 -14.73 -14.96 21.23
N GLU A 340 -14.18 -15.72 22.17
CA GLU A 340 -14.31 -15.43 23.60
C GLU A 340 -13.71 -14.06 23.96
N PHE A 341 -12.56 -13.71 23.37
CA PHE A 341 -11.93 -12.41 23.55
C PHE A 341 -12.83 -11.27 23.04
N ALA A 342 -13.43 -11.42 21.86
CA ALA A 342 -14.36 -10.43 21.31
C ALA A 342 -15.61 -10.25 22.18
N VAL A 343 -16.17 -11.35 22.69
CA VAL A 343 -17.33 -11.31 23.61
C VAL A 343 -16.97 -10.58 24.91
N ARG A 344 -15.81 -10.87 25.51
CA ARG A 344 -15.34 -10.18 26.73
C ARG A 344 -15.15 -8.69 26.51
N ARG A 345 -14.57 -8.29 25.38
CA ARG A 345 -14.38 -6.87 25.03
C ARG A 345 -15.71 -6.12 24.93
N ASN A 346 -16.72 -6.74 24.31
CA ASN A 346 -18.06 -6.14 24.19
C ASN A 346 -18.82 -6.07 25.51
N SER A 347 -18.53 -6.93 26.48
CA SER A 347 -19.21 -6.97 27.78
C SER A 347 -18.55 -6.09 28.85
N GLY A 348 -17.26 -5.77 28.71
CA GLY A 348 -16.53 -4.88 29.63
C GLY A 348 -16.64 -3.39 29.32
N SER A 349 -17.03 -3.02 28.09
CA SER A 349 -17.31 -1.63 27.71
C SER A 349 -18.70 -1.24 28.24
N GLY A 350 -18.76 -0.69 29.46
CA GLY A 350 -19.99 -0.11 30.05
C GLY A 350 -20.59 1.09 29.31
N ILE A 351 -20.22 1.29 28.04
CA ILE A 351 -20.78 2.28 27.13
C ILE A 351 -22.01 1.64 26.49
N GLY A 352 -23.19 2.12 26.88
CA GLY A 352 -24.49 1.57 26.48
C GLY A 352 -24.68 1.44 24.97
N PRO A 353 -25.48 0.47 24.50
CA PRO A 353 -25.58 0.10 23.09
C PRO A 353 -26.49 1.08 22.34
N ALA A 354 -25.91 2.12 21.73
CA ALA A 354 -26.64 2.98 20.81
C ALA A 354 -26.40 2.67 19.32
N GLY A 355 -25.51 1.72 18.96
CA GLY A 355 -25.25 1.44 17.54
C GLY A 355 -24.42 0.21 17.17
N ALA A 356 -24.18 -0.74 18.09
CA ALA A 356 -23.36 -1.90 17.78
C ALA A 356 -24.07 -2.88 16.82
N VAL A 357 -23.53 -3.03 15.62
CA VAL A 357 -23.89 -4.10 14.67
C VAL A 357 -23.65 -5.45 15.34
N LYS A 358 -24.73 -6.21 15.56
CA LYS A 358 -24.67 -7.53 16.20
C LYS A 358 -24.06 -8.56 15.23
N ALA A 359 -22.74 -8.77 15.31
CA ALA A 359 -22.13 -9.97 14.75
C ALA A 359 -22.49 -11.16 15.66
N SER A 360 -23.55 -11.90 15.33
CA SER A 360 -23.96 -13.11 16.05
C SER A 360 -23.52 -14.36 15.28
N VAL A 361 -22.56 -15.12 15.81
CA VAL A 361 -22.18 -16.43 15.27
C VAL A 361 -22.93 -17.54 16.02
N SER A 362 -23.79 -18.27 15.31
CA SER A 362 -24.52 -19.43 15.83
C SER A 362 -23.56 -20.55 16.20
N THR A 363 -23.60 -21.00 17.45
CA THR A 363 -22.66 -21.98 18.02
C THR A 363 -23.17 -23.42 17.94
N ARG A 364 -24.30 -23.67 17.24
CA ARG A 364 -24.98 -24.97 17.26
C ARG A 364 -24.32 -26.08 16.45
N GLN A 365 -23.30 -25.83 15.63
CA GLN A 365 -22.74 -26.84 14.71
C GLN A 365 -21.45 -27.55 15.16
N ILE A 366 -20.82 -27.14 16.27
CA ILE A 366 -19.48 -27.68 16.63
C ILE A 366 -19.57 -29.04 17.36
N SER A 367 -20.71 -29.40 17.96
CA SER A 367 -20.84 -30.66 18.71
C SER A 367 -21.25 -31.89 17.87
N GLU A 368 -21.45 -31.74 16.56
CA GLU A 368 -21.99 -32.81 15.70
C GLU A 368 -21.09 -33.19 14.52
N MET A 369 -19.78 -32.89 14.59
CA MET A 369 -18.86 -33.41 13.57
C MET A 369 -18.54 -34.89 13.85
N PRO A 370 -18.72 -35.80 12.87
CA PRO A 370 -18.38 -37.19 13.04
C PRO A 370 -16.88 -37.34 13.29
N VAL A 371 -16.54 -37.99 14.39
CA VAL A 371 -15.17 -38.44 14.65
C VAL A 371 -14.86 -39.52 13.61
N TYR A 372 -14.16 -39.15 12.55
CA TYR A 372 -13.58 -40.13 11.64
C TYR A 372 -12.42 -40.81 12.38
N THR A 373 -12.72 -41.92 13.04
CA THR A 373 -11.70 -42.86 13.49
C THR A 373 -11.04 -43.42 12.23
N THR A 374 -9.76 -43.13 12.04
CA THR A 374 -8.95 -43.82 11.05
C THR A 374 -8.89 -45.29 11.46
N GLY A 375 -9.70 -46.13 10.82
CA GLY A 375 -9.63 -47.58 10.97
C GLY A 375 -8.26 -48.09 10.53
N PRO A 376 -7.77 -49.20 11.12
CA PRO A 376 -6.46 -49.75 10.77
C PRO A 376 -6.43 -50.14 9.29
N ALA A 377 -5.29 -49.84 8.66
CA ALA A 377 -4.99 -50.14 7.27
C ALA A 377 -5.20 -51.64 6.96
N GLY A 378 -6.37 -51.96 6.42
CA GLY A 378 -6.68 -53.27 5.85
C GLY A 378 -6.33 -53.29 4.38
N GLU A 379 -5.35 -54.12 4.04
CA GLU A 379 -4.92 -54.46 2.68
C GLU A 379 -6.12 -54.70 1.75
N SER A 380 -6.27 -53.85 0.74
CA SER A 380 -7.14 -54.11 -0.41
C SER A 380 -6.25 -54.24 -1.64
N LYS A 381 -5.91 -55.49 -1.97
CA LYS A 381 -5.42 -55.89 -3.29
C LYS A 381 -6.58 -55.73 -4.28
N GLU A 382 -6.60 -54.64 -5.03
CA GLU A 382 -7.43 -54.56 -6.23
C GLU A 382 -6.61 -54.78 -7.50
N ARG A 383 -7.08 -55.79 -8.23
CA ARG A 383 -6.71 -56.19 -9.58
C ARG A 383 -6.68 -54.99 -10.53
N LEU A 384 -5.50 -54.71 -11.09
CA LEU A 384 -5.37 -54.00 -12.36
C LEU A 384 -5.89 -54.90 -13.49
N THR A 385 -7.06 -54.57 -14.02
CA THR A 385 -7.50 -55.04 -15.33
C THR A 385 -6.98 -54.04 -16.37
N VAL A 386 -6.02 -54.49 -17.18
CA VAL A 386 -5.52 -53.79 -18.36
C VAL A 386 -6.61 -53.83 -19.42
N ILE A 387 -7.10 -52.66 -19.83
CA ILE A 387 -7.81 -52.50 -21.10
C ILE A 387 -6.96 -51.57 -21.95
N SER A 388 -6.35 -52.17 -22.97
CA SER A 388 -5.61 -51.53 -24.05
C SER A 388 -6.57 -51.32 -25.22
N GLU A 389 -6.73 -50.08 -25.67
CA GLU A 389 -7.22 -49.66 -27.00
C GLU A 389 -6.86 -48.16 -27.10
N ALA A 390 -5.79 -47.78 -27.81
CA ALA A 390 -5.69 -47.55 -29.26
C ALA A 390 -6.39 -46.24 -29.73
N GLY A 391 -5.60 -45.28 -30.22
CA GLY A 391 -6.08 -44.26 -31.15
C GLY A 391 -5.42 -42.88 -31.01
N GLU A 392 -4.80 -42.43 -32.10
CA GLU A 392 -4.49 -41.04 -32.48
C GLU A 392 -3.27 -40.40 -31.78
N GLY A 393 -2.30 -39.78 -32.47
CA GLY A 393 -2.19 -39.36 -33.86
C GLY A 393 -1.04 -38.33 -33.91
N ALA A 394 -0.23 -38.41 -34.95
CA ALA A 394 1.04 -37.71 -35.11
C ALA A 394 0.95 -36.17 -35.07
N CYS A 395 1.99 -35.54 -34.54
CA CYS A 395 2.52 -34.24 -34.98
C CYS A 395 4.04 -34.22 -34.69
N GLU A 396 4.82 -34.46 -35.73
CA GLU A 396 6.22 -34.05 -35.85
C GLU A 396 6.30 -32.51 -35.92
N GLU A 397 7.30 -31.92 -35.28
CA GLU A 397 8.10 -30.76 -35.78
C GLU A 397 9.09 -30.35 -34.65
N VAL A 398 10.36 -30.75 -34.75
CA VAL A 398 11.50 -29.92 -35.20
C VAL A 398 11.71 -28.65 -34.36
N PHE A 399 12.70 -28.67 -33.47
CA PHE A 399 13.56 -27.52 -33.20
C PHE A 399 14.97 -28.03 -32.88
N ALA A 400 15.83 -27.95 -33.89
CA ALA A 400 17.27 -27.98 -33.76
C ALA A 400 17.79 -26.54 -33.59
N ASP A 401 18.96 -26.45 -32.95
CA ASP A 401 19.96 -25.40 -33.06
C ASP A 401 19.63 -23.98 -32.57
N PHE A 402 20.24 -23.60 -31.45
CA PHE A 402 20.95 -22.33 -31.33
C PHE A 402 22.00 -22.44 -30.21
N ASN A 403 23.26 -22.62 -30.61
CA ASN A 403 24.44 -22.41 -29.79
C ASN A 403 25.57 -21.96 -30.71
N GLU A 404 25.75 -20.65 -30.82
CA GLU A 404 27.01 -19.96 -31.09
C GLU A 404 26.93 -18.54 -30.52
#